data_AF-A0AAQ3Y2E8-F1
#
_entry.id   AF-A0AAQ3Y2E8-F1
#
_cell.length_a   1.000
_cell.length_b   1.000
_cell.length_c   1.000
_cell.angle_alpha   90.00
_cell.angle_beta   90.00
_cell.angle_gamma   90.00
#
_symmetry.space_group_name_H-M   'P 1'
#
loop_
_entity.id
_entity.type
_entity.pdbx_description
1 polymer ?
#
loop_
_entity_poly.entity_id
_entity_poly.type
_entity_poly.pdbx_seq_one_letter_code
_entity_poly.pdbx_strand_id
1 'polypeptide(L)'
;MKKKRGTILGLLLCCVVFTLGACSKENMKEDSSKKAIASSKVASIEIENGTYILPEDGDVTENTGYLALDVKINNIGKDTLNLSLEEINLYDEDDNKISQKDIYTDDENFKKLQFESISGGKSTNGYVIFKVDKNKEYELHYTPNSYLDDKKEDIQIKVETKKYKDTSLDIQKIAESFVNDVFLNKKSENKDIANNIEEEKTSFNVMFSKALEKEFYYYKPSEAELMTNIDAFKNANAKKAKIDYSIKEFYPESATIYVKPETIHFDNLDTDSIISEFVDKNEGKYSDYEKAETDAEKYLLEQLPSKYETTSVSSNDSFSGEGYEIHFTKENGKWKVDTSDSSDNYSFKSLKKAFMGDINS
;
A
#
# COMPACT_ATOMS: atom_id res chain seq x y z
N MET A 1 -88.61 -12.22 -7.99
CA MET A 1 -88.35 -10.76 -7.87
C MET A 1 -86.86 -10.53 -7.69
N LYS A 2 -86.26 -9.63 -8.52
CA LYS A 2 -85.01 -8.81 -8.39
C LYS A 2 -83.74 -9.44 -7.74
N LYS A 3 -82.59 -9.64 -8.43
CA LYS A 3 -81.49 -8.69 -8.82
C LYS A 3 -80.95 -7.88 -7.62
N LYS A 4 -79.66 -7.58 -7.38
CA LYS A 4 -78.32 -7.76 -8.02
C LYS A 4 -77.28 -7.04 -7.10
N ARG A 5 -75.98 -7.47 -7.12
CA ARG A 5 -74.70 -6.69 -6.95
C ARG A 5 -74.45 -5.96 -5.60
N GLY A 6 -73.23 -5.70 -5.11
CA GLY A 6 -71.82 -5.82 -5.53
C GLY A 6 -70.92 -5.23 -4.39
N THR A 7 -69.66 -5.66 -4.20
CA THR A 7 -68.38 -4.99 -4.59
C THR A 7 -67.57 -4.43 -3.40
N ILE A 8 -66.35 -4.97 -3.20
CA ILE A 8 -65.02 -4.39 -2.86
C ILE A 8 -64.93 -3.11 -1.99
N LEU A 9 -64.08 -3.13 -0.95
CA LEU A 9 -63.10 -2.04 -0.71
C LEU A 9 -61.94 -2.45 0.22
N GLY A 10 -60.71 -2.28 -0.28
CA GLY A 10 -59.46 -2.40 0.48
C GLY A 10 -59.12 -1.10 1.22
N LEU A 11 -58.38 -1.24 2.32
CA LEU A 11 -58.01 -0.15 3.22
C LEU A 11 -56.61 0.37 2.85
N LEU A 12 -56.53 1.66 2.53
CA LEU A 12 -55.33 2.45 2.29
C LEU A 12 -55.05 3.26 3.57
N LEU A 13 -53.85 3.20 4.13
CA LEU A 13 -53.46 4.10 5.23
C LEU A 13 -52.05 4.66 5.00
N CYS A 14 -52.01 5.92 4.58
CA CYS A 14 -50.85 6.79 4.63
C CYS A 14 -50.65 7.30 6.06
N CYS A 15 -49.42 7.29 6.57
CA CYS A 15 -48.98 8.18 7.64
C CYS A 15 -47.59 8.72 7.33
N VAL A 16 -47.54 10.01 7.01
CA VAL A 16 -46.32 10.85 7.04
C VAL A 16 -46.29 11.51 8.42
N VAL A 17 -45.15 11.45 9.11
CA VAL A 17 -44.88 12.31 10.27
C VAL A 17 -43.47 12.88 10.11
N PHE A 18 -43.39 14.22 10.04
CA PHE A 18 -42.17 15.01 10.19
C PHE A 18 -42.01 15.43 11.65
N THR A 19 -40.80 15.34 12.20
CA THR A 19 -40.31 16.26 13.24
C THR A 19 -38.85 16.62 13.00
N LEU A 20 -38.54 17.91 13.13
CA LEU A 20 -37.22 18.55 13.03
C LEU A 20 -36.55 18.63 14.40
N GLY A 21 -35.21 18.58 14.46
CA GLY A 21 -34.42 18.83 15.68
C GLY A 21 -32.90 18.77 15.52
N ALA A 22 -32.33 19.89 15.06
CA ALA A 22 -30.96 20.46 15.16
C ALA A 22 -29.72 19.67 15.69
N CYS A 23 -28.64 19.82 14.89
CA CYS A 23 -27.23 20.08 15.20
C CYS A 23 -26.24 18.97 15.67
N SER A 24 -25.10 19.01 14.95
CA SER A 24 -23.73 18.59 15.29
C SER A 24 -23.24 17.21 14.82
N LYS A 25 -22.04 17.26 14.22
CA LYS A 25 -21.17 16.20 13.66
C LYS A 25 -21.38 15.88 12.18
N GLU A 26 -20.52 16.47 11.36
CA GLU A 26 -20.05 15.88 10.11
C GLU A 26 -19.45 14.49 10.44
N ASN A 27 -20.30 13.47 10.37
CA ASN A 27 -19.85 12.11 10.20
C ASN A 27 -19.73 11.87 8.70
N MET A 28 -18.57 11.31 8.30
CA MET A 28 -18.33 10.75 6.97
C MET A 28 -19.57 9.97 6.55
N LYS A 29 -20.19 10.42 5.44
CA LYS A 29 -21.21 9.62 4.77
C LYS A 29 -20.50 8.41 4.22
N GLU A 30 -20.70 7.28 4.90
CA GLU A 30 -20.64 5.98 4.28
C GLU A 30 -21.56 6.05 3.05
N ASP A 31 -20.95 5.96 1.86
CA ASP A 31 -21.68 6.00 0.61
C ASP A 31 -22.57 4.75 0.57
N SER A 32 -23.84 4.93 0.91
CA SER A 32 -24.88 3.90 0.78
C SER A 32 -25.20 3.71 -0.70
N SER A 33 -24.20 3.26 -1.46
CA SER A 33 -24.43 2.59 -2.73
C SER A 33 -25.36 1.42 -2.42
N LYS A 34 -26.57 1.44 -2.99
CA LYS A 34 -27.49 0.32 -2.86
C LYS A 34 -26.77 -0.91 -3.40
N LYS A 35 -26.52 -1.91 -2.55
CA LYS A 35 -25.96 -3.19 -2.95
C LYS A 35 -26.73 -3.73 -4.14
N ALA A 36 -26.01 -4.11 -5.20
CA ALA A 36 -26.62 -4.58 -6.43
C ALA A 36 -26.89 -6.07 -6.29
N ILE A 37 -28.17 -6.47 -6.31
CA ILE A 37 -28.62 -7.85 -6.08
C ILE A 37 -29.46 -8.29 -7.28
N ALA A 38 -29.18 -9.49 -7.78
CA ALA A 38 -30.03 -10.17 -8.76
C ALA A 38 -30.17 -11.65 -8.40
N SER A 39 -31.25 -12.29 -8.86
CA SER A 39 -31.61 -13.64 -8.45
C SER A 39 -32.32 -14.43 -9.54
N SER A 40 -32.10 -15.73 -9.57
CA SER A 40 -32.94 -16.73 -10.24
C SER A 40 -33.71 -17.54 -9.19
N LYS A 41 -34.34 -18.64 -9.61
CA LYS A 41 -34.99 -19.59 -8.68
C LYS A 41 -34.01 -20.38 -7.81
N VAL A 42 -32.78 -20.57 -8.28
CA VAL A 42 -31.80 -21.46 -7.64
C VAL A 42 -30.72 -20.71 -6.88
N ALA A 43 -30.38 -19.49 -7.30
CA ALA A 43 -29.33 -18.70 -6.65
C ALA A 43 -29.60 -17.19 -6.72
N SER A 44 -28.97 -16.44 -5.82
CA SER A 44 -28.76 -15.00 -5.99
C SER A 44 -27.28 -14.66 -5.93
N ILE A 45 -26.92 -13.58 -6.59
CA ILE A 45 -25.62 -12.93 -6.48
C ILE A 45 -25.84 -11.48 -6.06
N GLU A 46 -24.95 -10.99 -5.21
CA GLU A 46 -24.92 -9.64 -4.68
C GLU A 46 -23.49 -9.11 -4.80
N ILE A 47 -23.32 -7.88 -5.30
CA ILE A 47 -22.05 -7.16 -5.22
C ILE A 47 -22.07 -6.36 -3.92
N GLU A 48 -21.30 -6.81 -2.92
CA GLU A 48 -21.22 -6.16 -1.61
C GLU A 48 -20.34 -4.91 -1.65
N ASN A 49 -19.22 -4.99 -2.39
CA ASN A 49 -18.30 -3.89 -2.61
C ASN A 49 -17.47 -4.11 -3.89
N GLY A 50 -16.68 -3.12 -4.28
CA GLY A 50 -15.66 -3.26 -5.32
C GLY A 50 -14.49 -2.31 -5.11
N THR A 51 -13.33 -2.71 -5.60
CA THR A 51 -12.08 -1.95 -5.44
C THR A 51 -11.12 -2.27 -6.57
N TYR A 52 -10.32 -1.28 -6.95
CA TYR A 52 -9.19 -1.55 -7.82
C TYR A 52 -8.07 -2.19 -7.02
N ILE A 53 -7.43 -3.18 -7.62
CA ILE A 53 -6.24 -3.85 -7.12
C ILE A 53 -5.14 -3.81 -8.17
N LEU A 54 -3.91 -4.08 -7.74
CA LEU A 54 -2.79 -4.35 -8.62
C LEU A 54 -2.13 -5.66 -8.16
N PRO A 55 -2.34 -6.78 -8.87
CA PRO A 55 -1.58 -8.00 -8.60
C PRO A 55 -0.14 -7.83 -9.08
N GLU A 56 0.79 -8.62 -8.53
CA GLU A 56 2.23 -8.57 -8.85
C GLU A 56 2.52 -8.74 -10.36
N ASP A 57 1.76 -9.59 -11.06
CA ASP A 57 1.87 -9.82 -12.50
C ASP A 57 0.91 -8.95 -13.35
N GLY A 58 0.38 -7.87 -12.75
CA GLY A 58 -0.67 -7.05 -13.31
C GLY A 58 -0.17 -5.86 -14.14
N ASP A 59 -0.50 -5.84 -15.43
CA ASP A 59 -0.27 -4.67 -16.28
C ASP A 59 -1.50 -3.73 -16.29
N VAL A 60 -1.35 -2.51 -15.77
CA VAL A 60 -2.40 -1.48 -15.79
C VAL A 60 -1.89 -0.17 -16.41
N THR A 61 -2.83 0.64 -16.89
CA THR A 61 -2.56 1.98 -17.42
C THR A 61 -3.40 3.01 -16.66
N GLU A 62 -3.27 4.29 -17.00
CA GLU A 62 -4.14 5.33 -16.43
C GLU A 62 -5.64 5.03 -16.67
N ASN A 63 -5.97 4.39 -17.79
CA ASN A 63 -7.36 4.13 -18.21
C ASN A 63 -7.84 2.71 -17.92
N THR A 64 -6.95 1.78 -17.54
CA THR A 64 -7.28 0.38 -17.27
C THR A 64 -6.95 0.02 -15.83
N GLY A 65 -7.60 -1.01 -15.30
CA GLY A 65 -7.30 -1.52 -13.96
C GLY A 65 -7.85 -2.92 -13.74
N TYR A 66 -7.40 -3.58 -12.68
CA TYR A 66 -8.03 -4.80 -12.20
C TYR A 66 -9.09 -4.43 -11.17
N LEU A 67 -10.36 -4.65 -11.50
CA LEU A 67 -11.48 -4.45 -10.59
C LEU A 67 -11.78 -5.76 -9.88
N ALA A 68 -11.58 -5.78 -8.57
CA ALA A 68 -12.02 -6.85 -7.69
C ALA A 68 -13.42 -6.51 -7.15
N LEU A 69 -14.40 -7.36 -7.44
CA LEU A 69 -15.76 -7.25 -6.94
C LEU A 69 -15.95 -8.27 -5.81
N ASP A 70 -16.26 -7.79 -4.60
CA ASP A 70 -16.64 -8.67 -3.49
C ASP A 70 -18.07 -9.14 -3.72
N VAL A 71 -18.22 -10.39 -4.13
CA VAL A 71 -19.51 -10.98 -4.45
C VAL A 71 -19.95 -11.94 -3.38
N LYS A 72 -21.24 -11.88 -3.04
CA LYS A 72 -21.90 -12.85 -2.18
C LYS A 72 -22.89 -13.67 -3.01
N ILE A 73 -22.71 -14.99 -2.99
CA ILE A 73 -23.57 -15.93 -3.70
C ILE A 73 -24.38 -16.72 -2.69
N ASN A 74 -25.70 -16.73 -2.85
CA ASN A 74 -26.61 -17.46 -2.00
C ASN A 74 -27.25 -18.61 -2.79
N ASN A 75 -27.23 -19.81 -2.24
CA ASN A 75 -28.03 -20.92 -2.74
C ASN A 75 -29.45 -20.80 -2.17
N ILE A 76 -30.40 -20.43 -3.02
CA ILE A 76 -31.83 -20.27 -2.66
C ILE A 76 -32.55 -21.63 -2.72
N GLY A 77 -31.98 -22.58 -3.45
CA GLY A 77 -32.47 -23.95 -3.56
C GLY A 77 -32.29 -24.78 -2.28
N LYS A 78 -32.82 -26.00 -2.33
CA LYS A 78 -32.65 -27.00 -1.26
C LYS A 78 -31.45 -27.90 -1.47
N ASP A 79 -31.12 -28.17 -2.73
CA ASP A 79 -30.02 -29.04 -3.13
C ASP A 79 -28.70 -28.29 -3.13
N THR A 80 -27.58 -29.02 -3.12
CA THR A 80 -26.24 -28.45 -3.19
C THR A 80 -26.02 -27.75 -4.54
N LEU A 81 -25.55 -26.50 -4.47
CA LEU A 81 -25.10 -25.72 -5.61
C LEU A 81 -23.57 -25.83 -5.69
N ASN A 82 -23.04 -26.29 -6.83
CA ASN A 82 -21.59 -26.32 -7.05
C ASN A 82 -21.21 -25.04 -7.78
N LEU A 83 -20.38 -24.23 -7.15
CA LEU A 83 -19.92 -22.96 -7.69
C LEU A 83 -18.65 -23.18 -8.52
N SER A 84 -18.69 -22.79 -9.80
CA SER A 84 -17.50 -22.65 -10.64
C SER A 84 -17.25 -21.18 -10.97
N LEU A 85 -15.98 -20.78 -10.97
CA LEU A 85 -15.59 -19.43 -11.40
C LEU A 85 -15.87 -19.19 -12.89
N GLU A 86 -15.87 -20.23 -13.72
CA GLU A 86 -16.19 -20.14 -15.15
C GLU A 86 -17.64 -19.71 -15.42
N GLU A 87 -18.51 -19.85 -14.43
CA GLU A 87 -19.92 -19.46 -14.48
C GLU A 87 -20.14 -17.97 -14.23
N ILE A 88 -19.09 -17.25 -13.79
CA ILE A 88 -19.13 -15.82 -13.50
C ILE A 88 -18.29 -15.10 -14.55
N ASN A 89 -18.94 -14.26 -15.35
CA ASN A 89 -18.31 -13.59 -16.48
C ASN A 89 -18.74 -12.12 -16.52
N LEU A 90 -17.83 -11.27 -16.99
CA LEU A 90 -18.12 -9.85 -17.19
C LEU A 90 -18.27 -9.59 -18.69
N TYR A 91 -19.23 -8.77 -19.09
CA TYR A 91 -19.44 -8.36 -20.48
C TYR A 91 -19.37 -6.84 -20.59
N ASP A 92 -18.73 -6.35 -21.66
CA ASP A 92 -18.71 -4.92 -21.98
C ASP A 92 -19.98 -4.48 -22.73
N GLU A 93 -20.06 -3.20 -23.08
CA GLU A 93 -21.20 -2.60 -23.80
C GLU A 93 -21.43 -3.20 -25.21
N ASP A 94 -20.43 -3.90 -25.77
CA ASP A 94 -20.45 -4.53 -27.09
C ASP A 94 -20.69 -6.06 -26.99
N ASP A 95 -21.10 -6.56 -25.81
CA ASP A 95 -21.29 -7.97 -25.48
C ASP A 95 -19.99 -8.82 -25.60
N ASN A 96 -18.81 -8.20 -25.56
CA ASN A 96 -17.56 -8.96 -25.51
C ASN A 96 -17.35 -9.52 -24.11
N LYS A 97 -17.06 -10.83 -24.06
CA LYS A 97 -16.77 -11.53 -22.82
C LYS A 97 -15.38 -11.17 -22.28
N ILE A 98 -15.33 -10.77 -21.03
CA ILE A 98 -14.12 -10.56 -20.23
C ILE A 98 -14.02 -11.68 -19.20
N SER A 99 -13.00 -12.52 -19.37
CA SER A 99 -12.73 -13.61 -18.44
C SER A 99 -12.21 -13.08 -17.10
N GLN A 100 -12.54 -13.81 -16.03
CA GLN A 100 -11.93 -13.59 -14.74
C GLN A 100 -10.40 -13.76 -14.82
N LYS A 101 -9.66 -12.86 -14.18
CA LYS A 101 -8.23 -13.00 -13.96
C LYS A 101 -8.03 -13.84 -12.70
N ASP A 102 -7.36 -14.98 -12.84
CA ASP A 102 -6.78 -15.66 -11.69
C ASP A 102 -5.47 -14.98 -11.32
N ILE A 103 -5.28 -14.74 -10.02
CA ILE A 103 -4.09 -14.11 -9.46
C ILE A 103 -3.54 -14.98 -8.35
N TYR A 104 -2.23 -15.06 -8.21
CA TYR A 104 -1.63 -15.63 -7.00
C TYR A 104 -1.45 -14.49 -5.98
N THR A 105 -1.83 -14.71 -4.73
CA THR A 105 -1.61 -13.76 -3.64
C THR A 105 -1.56 -14.51 -2.32
N ASP A 106 -0.63 -14.12 -1.45
CA ASP A 106 -0.50 -14.61 -0.08
C ASP A 106 -1.23 -13.69 0.94
N ASP A 107 -1.98 -12.67 0.47
CA ASP A 107 -2.77 -11.80 1.33
C ASP A 107 -3.98 -12.56 1.90
N GLU A 108 -3.86 -13.01 3.15
CA GLU A 108 -4.92 -13.72 3.88
C GLU A 108 -6.21 -12.89 4.04
N ASN A 109 -6.12 -11.55 3.96
CA ASN A 109 -7.28 -10.66 4.04
C ASN A 109 -7.98 -10.48 2.68
N PHE A 110 -7.34 -10.89 1.58
CA PHE A 110 -7.92 -10.86 0.24
C PHE A 110 -8.47 -12.24 -0.15
N LYS A 111 -9.67 -12.54 0.36
CA LYS A 111 -10.36 -13.81 0.07
C LYS A 111 -10.93 -13.84 -1.35
N LYS A 112 -10.21 -14.48 -2.29
CA LYS A 112 -10.77 -14.81 -3.61
C LYS A 112 -11.96 -15.77 -3.49
N LEU A 113 -12.92 -15.63 -4.38
CA LEU A 113 -13.95 -16.64 -4.57
C LEU A 113 -13.30 -17.93 -5.10
N GLN A 114 -13.71 -19.09 -4.58
CA GLN A 114 -13.13 -20.39 -4.93
C GLN A 114 -14.19 -21.35 -5.45
N PHE A 115 -13.75 -22.44 -6.09
CA PHE A 115 -14.64 -23.56 -6.37
C PHE A 115 -15.08 -24.19 -5.05
N GLU A 116 -16.37 -24.23 -4.80
CA GLU A 116 -16.93 -24.80 -3.58
C GLU A 116 -18.36 -25.30 -3.76
N SER A 117 -18.80 -26.16 -2.84
CA SER A 117 -20.18 -26.64 -2.77
C SER A 117 -20.94 -25.88 -1.70
N ILE A 118 -22.03 -25.22 -2.10
CA ILE A 118 -22.89 -24.43 -1.21
C ILE A 118 -24.16 -25.23 -0.93
N SER A 119 -24.36 -25.65 0.32
CA SER A 119 -25.60 -26.34 0.75
C SER A 119 -26.83 -25.43 0.61
N GLY A 120 -28.02 -26.03 0.48
CA GLY A 120 -29.28 -25.29 0.36
C GLY A 120 -29.51 -24.27 1.48
N GLY A 121 -29.89 -23.05 1.10
CA GLY A 121 -30.11 -21.92 2.02
C GLY A 121 -28.84 -21.34 2.63
N LYS A 122 -27.65 -21.72 2.16
CA LYS A 122 -26.35 -21.17 2.60
C LYS A 122 -25.76 -20.22 1.56
N SER A 123 -24.72 -19.51 1.95
CA SER A 123 -24.04 -18.53 1.12
C SER A 123 -22.53 -18.65 1.23
N THR A 124 -21.83 -18.19 0.21
CA THR A 124 -20.40 -17.91 0.24
C THR A 124 -20.14 -16.48 -0.24
N ASN A 125 -18.92 -15.99 -0.01
CA ASN A 125 -18.43 -14.72 -0.50
C ASN A 125 -16.95 -14.80 -0.89
N GLY A 126 -16.55 -13.85 -1.72
CA GLY A 126 -15.16 -13.64 -2.10
C GLY A 126 -15.03 -12.76 -3.33
N TYR A 127 -13.81 -12.36 -3.61
CA TYR A 127 -13.51 -11.51 -4.75
C TYR A 127 -13.48 -12.28 -6.07
N VAL A 128 -14.13 -11.72 -7.09
CA VAL A 128 -13.90 -12.02 -8.50
C VAL A 128 -13.21 -10.82 -9.17
N ILE A 129 -12.27 -11.07 -10.07
CA ILE A 129 -11.34 -10.05 -10.55
C ILE A 129 -11.41 -9.97 -12.07
N PHE A 130 -11.57 -8.76 -12.60
CA PHE A 130 -11.63 -8.51 -14.03
C PHE A 130 -10.70 -7.38 -14.42
N LYS A 131 -10.02 -7.50 -15.56
CA LYS A 131 -9.33 -6.37 -16.18
C LYS A 131 -10.38 -5.53 -16.91
N VAL A 132 -10.50 -4.26 -16.54
CA VAL A 132 -11.53 -3.35 -17.05
C VAL A 132 -10.93 -2.03 -17.48
N ASP A 133 -11.55 -1.39 -18.46
CA ASP A 133 -11.44 0.04 -18.66
C ASP A 133 -12.19 0.79 -17.54
N LYS A 134 -11.55 1.82 -16.99
CA LYS A 134 -12.11 2.70 -15.97
C LYS A 134 -13.18 3.61 -16.60
N ASN A 135 -14.16 4.01 -15.79
CA ASN A 135 -15.27 4.88 -16.19
C ASN A 135 -16.19 4.31 -17.29
N LYS A 136 -16.26 2.98 -17.39
CA LYS A 136 -17.15 2.22 -18.27
C LYS A 136 -18.22 1.44 -17.51
N GLU A 137 -19.27 1.04 -18.23
CA GLU A 137 -20.32 0.17 -17.73
C GLU A 137 -20.11 -1.26 -18.26
N TYR A 138 -20.46 -2.24 -17.44
CA TYR A 138 -20.35 -3.65 -17.74
C TYR A 138 -21.55 -4.39 -17.14
N GLU A 139 -21.72 -5.65 -17.53
CA GLU A 139 -22.70 -6.56 -16.95
C GLU A 139 -21.99 -7.80 -16.40
N LEU A 140 -22.18 -8.06 -15.11
CA LEU A 140 -21.73 -9.28 -14.45
C LEU A 140 -22.81 -10.34 -14.60
N HIS A 141 -22.48 -11.44 -15.25
CA HIS A 141 -23.36 -12.58 -15.47
C HIS A 141 -22.93 -13.73 -14.58
N TYR A 142 -23.91 -14.34 -13.92
CA TYR A 142 -23.74 -15.57 -13.17
C TYR A 142 -24.78 -16.59 -13.62
N THR A 143 -24.32 -17.69 -14.21
CA THR A 143 -25.18 -18.80 -14.64
C THR A 143 -24.99 -20.01 -13.72
N PRO A 144 -25.81 -20.18 -12.67
CA PRO A 144 -25.65 -21.26 -11.70
C PRO A 144 -25.79 -22.63 -12.36
N ASN A 145 -24.77 -23.48 -12.23
CA ASN A 145 -24.82 -24.84 -12.76
C ASN A 145 -25.53 -25.80 -11.79
N SER A 146 -26.86 -25.85 -11.92
CA SER A 146 -27.68 -26.88 -11.27
C SER A 146 -27.86 -28.07 -12.23
N TYR A 147 -27.46 -29.26 -11.79
CA TYR A 147 -27.64 -30.51 -12.54
C TYR A 147 -29.11 -30.93 -12.74
N LEU A 148 -30.05 -30.25 -12.05
CA LEU A 148 -31.44 -30.71 -11.91
C LEU A 148 -32.48 -29.78 -12.54
N ASP A 149 -32.07 -28.64 -13.13
CA ASP A 149 -33.00 -27.69 -13.73
C ASP A 149 -32.63 -27.44 -15.21
N ASP A 150 -33.55 -27.80 -16.12
CA ASP A 150 -33.34 -27.71 -17.58
C ASP A 150 -33.27 -26.24 -18.09
N LYS A 151 -33.47 -25.26 -17.20
CA LYS A 151 -33.36 -23.83 -17.51
C LYS A 151 -32.32 -23.19 -16.61
N LYS A 152 -31.09 -23.13 -17.11
CA LYS A 152 -30.03 -22.26 -16.59
C LYS A 152 -30.47 -20.81 -16.78
N GLU A 153 -31.14 -20.24 -15.79
CA GLU A 153 -31.50 -18.83 -15.78
C GLU A 153 -30.26 -18.02 -15.40
N ASP A 154 -29.76 -17.26 -16.36
CA ASP A 154 -28.65 -16.33 -16.18
C ASP A 154 -29.05 -15.16 -15.27
N ILE A 155 -28.17 -14.80 -14.34
CA ILE A 155 -28.38 -13.72 -13.39
C ILE A 155 -27.45 -12.56 -13.76
N GLN A 156 -28.02 -11.38 -13.96
CA GLN A 156 -27.32 -10.22 -14.50
C GLN A 156 -27.28 -9.06 -13.50
N ILE A 157 -26.10 -8.47 -13.30
CA ILE A 157 -25.90 -7.29 -12.45
C ILE A 157 -25.09 -6.24 -13.21
N LYS A 158 -25.61 -5.01 -13.28
CA LYS A 158 -24.86 -3.88 -13.83
C LYS A 158 -23.69 -3.50 -12.95
N VAL A 159 -22.52 -3.31 -13.55
CA VAL A 159 -21.28 -2.87 -12.91
C VAL A 159 -20.86 -1.55 -13.54
N GLU A 160 -20.89 -0.47 -12.76
CA GLU A 160 -20.43 0.85 -13.20
C GLU A 160 -19.06 1.14 -12.58
N THR A 161 -17.99 0.99 -13.34
CA THR A 161 -16.60 1.05 -12.81
C THR A 161 -16.21 2.40 -12.21
N LYS A 162 -16.89 3.49 -12.63
CA LYS A 162 -16.74 4.84 -12.06
C LYS A 162 -17.14 4.94 -10.58
N LYS A 163 -17.90 3.96 -10.05
CA LYS A 163 -18.33 3.93 -8.64
C LYS A 163 -17.20 3.53 -7.70
N TYR A 164 -16.17 2.85 -8.21
CA TYR A 164 -15.06 2.36 -7.41
C TYR A 164 -13.88 3.32 -7.56
N LYS A 165 -13.36 3.82 -6.43
CA LYS A 165 -12.18 4.70 -6.46
C LYS A 165 -10.93 3.84 -6.56
N ASP A 166 -10.04 4.20 -7.48
CA ASP A 166 -8.67 3.67 -7.48
C ASP A 166 -7.81 4.47 -6.50
N THR A 167 -7.34 3.82 -5.44
CA THR A 167 -6.50 4.41 -4.40
C THR A 167 -5.07 3.90 -4.44
N SER A 168 -4.66 3.19 -5.49
CA SER A 168 -3.30 2.67 -5.63
C SER A 168 -2.25 3.80 -5.61
N LEU A 169 -2.52 4.95 -6.25
CA LEU A 169 -1.62 6.11 -6.19
C LEU A 169 -1.56 6.77 -4.80
N ASP A 170 -2.54 6.53 -3.93
CA ASP A 170 -2.51 7.05 -2.56
C ASP A 170 -1.46 6.29 -1.72
N ILE A 171 -1.25 4.98 -1.97
CA ILE A 171 -0.22 4.21 -1.23
C ILE A 171 1.21 4.63 -1.57
N GLN A 172 1.48 5.03 -2.82
CA GLN A 172 2.80 5.59 -3.19
C GLN A 172 3.12 6.87 -2.41
N LYS A 173 2.13 7.77 -2.26
CA LYS A 173 2.30 9.00 -1.47
C LYS A 173 2.52 8.72 0.01
N ILE A 174 1.91 7.66 0.54
CA ILE A 174 2.12 7.21 1.92
C ILE A 174 3.56 6.71 2.09
N ALA A 175 4.06 5.90 1.16
CA ALA A 175 5.45 5.46 1.14
C ALA A 175 6.43 6.64 1.06
N GLU A 176 6.17 7.61 0.17
CA GLU A 176 6.96 8.84 0.05
C GLU A 176 6.97 9.62 1.37
N SER A 177 5.80 9.78 2.00
CA SER A 177 5.68 10.50 3.28
C SER A 177 6.49 9.83 4.38
N PHE A 178 6.38 8.51 4.52
CA PHE A 178 7.13 7.74 5.52
C PHE A 178 8.64 7.88 5.32
N VAL A 179 9.13 7.71 4.08
CA VAL A 179 10.55 7.88 3.76
C VAL A 179 11.02 9.32 4.06
N ASN A 180 10.24 10.31 3.67
CA ASN A 180 10.55 11.72 3.90
C ASN A 180 10.65 12.05 5.40
N ASP A 181 9.76 11.52 6.24
CA ASP A 181 9.72 11.82 7.68
C ASP A 181 10.76 11.03 8.48
N VAL A 182 10.97 9.76 8.16
CA VAL A 182 11.83 8.85 8.92
C VAL A 182 13.28 8.98 8.48
N PHE A 183 13.53 8.82 7.17
CA PHE A 183 14.88 8.73 6.61
C PHE A 183 15.45 10.07 6.18
N LEU A 184 14.60 11.04 5.86
CA LEU A 184 15.01 12.38 5.50
C LEU A 184 14.57 13.36 6.60
N ASN A 185 15.11 14.58 6.57
CA ASN A 185 14.61 15.66 7.41
C ASN A 185 13.59 16.50 6.62
N LYS A 186 12.67 15.82 5.93
CA LYS A 186 11.65 16.42 5.06
C LYS A 186 10.28 16.13 5.64
N LYS A 187 9.73 17.10 6.38
CA LYS A 187 8.42 16.92 7.03
C LYS A 187 7.32 16.68 6.00
N SER A 188 6.61 15.56 6.16
CA SER A 188 5.38 15.22 5.47
C SER A 188 4.28 15.10 6.55
N GLU A 189 3.07 15.59 6.28
CA GLU A 189 1.96 15.51 7.23
C GLU A 189 0.90 14.55 6.69
N ASN A 190 1.25 13.26 6.59
CA ASN A 190 0.32 12.23 6.14
C ASN A 190 -0.38 11.54 7.31
N LYS A 191 -1.67 11.78 7.45
CA LYS A 191 -2.49 11.27 8.56
C LYS A 191 -2.88 9.80 8.40
N ASP A 192 -2.65 9.24 7.22
CA ASP A 192 -3.02 7.87 6.87
C ASP A 192 -1.93 6.86 7.26
N ILE A 193 -0.78 7.32 7.79
CA ILE A 193 0.22 6.43 8.39
C ILE A 193 -0.18 6.07 9.83
N ALA A 194 -0.11 4.77 10.15
CA ALA A 194 -0.43 4.23 11.46
C ALA A 194 0.78 4.20 12.42
N ASN A 195 2.01 4.08 11.91
CA ASN A 195 3.23 4.06 12.71
C ASN A 195 3.38 5.33 13.55
N ASN A 196 4.05 5.21 14.70
CA ASN A 196 4.53 6.36 15.43
C ASN A 196 5.79 6.91 14.75
N ILE A 197 5.61 7.88 13.85
CA ILE A 197 6.69 8.45 13.03
C ILE A 197 7.88 8.95 13.87
N GLU A 198 7.64 9.54 15.04
CA GLU A 198 8.73 10.02 15.90
C GLU A 198 9.56 8.87 16.50
N GLU A 199 8.91 7.76 16.86
CA GLU A 199 9.61 6.55 17.30
C GLU A 199 10.38 5.90 16.16
N GLU A 200 9.81 5.82 14.96
CA GLU A 200 10.48 5.27 13.77
C GLU A 200 11.72 6.10 13.40
N LYS A 201 11.58 7.43 13.40
CA LYS A 201 12.69 8.36 13.17
C LYS A 201 13.78 8.22 14.24
N THR A 202 13.39 8.09 15.51
CA THR A 202 14.33 7.89 16.62
C THR A 202 15.09 6.57 16.46
N SER A 203 14.39 5.48 16.17
CA SER A 203 14.97 4.15 15.95
C SER A 203 15.97 4.15 14.79
N PHE A 204 15.60 4.78 13.67
CA PHE A 204 16.48 4.96 12.52
C PHE A 204 17.74 5.76 12.87
N ASN A 205 17.59 6.91 13.55
CA ASN A 205 18.72 7.74 13.94
C ASN A 205 19.66 7.02 14.95
N VAL A 206 19.12 6.20 15.86
CA VAL A 206 19.93 5.37 16.77
C VAL A 206 20.72 4.30 16.00
N MET A 207 20.10 3.66 15.00
CA MET A 207 20.79 2.71 14.13
C MET A 207 21.92 3.40 13.35
N PHE A 208 21.64 4.58 12.80
CA PHE A 208 22.63 5.34 12.05
C PHE A 208 23.77 5.81 12.94
N SER A 209 23.47 6.34 14.13
CA SER A 209 24.48 6.77 15.11
C SER A 209 25.43 5.64 15.49
N LYS A 210 24.91 4.43 15.73
CA LYS A 210 25.75 3.26 16.02
C LYS A 210 26.64 2.82 14.87
N ALA A 211 26.19 2.99 13.63
CA ALA A 211 27.01 2.67 12.47
C ALA A 211 28.09 3.74 12.28
N LEU A 212 27.73 5.02 12.37
CA LEU A 212 28.65 6.14 12.25
C LEU A 212 29.72 6.15 13.36
N GLU A 213 29.36 5.81 14.60
CA GLU A 213 30.31 5.70 15.71
C GLU A 213 31.45 4.72 15.40
N LYS A 214 31.18 3.63 14.65
CA LYS A 214 32.17 2.59 14.33
C LYS A 214 33.19 3.03 13.28
N GLU A 215 32.93 4.11 12.55
CA GLU A 215 33.88 4.68 11.59
C GLU A 215 35.02 5.45 12.29
N PHE A 216 34.93 5.67 13.61
CA PHE A 216 35.94 6.36 14.40
C PHE A 216 36.62 5.38 15.36
N TYR A 217 37.94 5.22 15.22
CA TYR A 217 38.73 4.27 16.01
C TYR A 217 39.42 4.93 17.21
N TYR A 218 39.96 6.13 17.01
CA TYR A 218 40.74 6.86 18.03
C TYR A 218 39.90 7.91 18.77
N TYR A 219 39.06 8.64 18.04
CA TYR A 219 38.11 9.58 18.59
C TYR A 219 36.84 8.85 19.02
N LYS A 220 36.29 9.27 20.16
CA LYS A 220 34.99 8.82 20.61
C LYS A 220 33.98 9.97 20.52
N PRO A 221 33.28 10.11 19.38
CA PRO A 221 32.24 11.12 19.23
C PRO A 221 31.21 11.04 20.34
N SER A 222 30.76 12.19 20.81
CA SER A 222 29.56 12.27 21.66
C SER A 222 28.30 12.02 20.83
N GLU A 223 27.23 11.59 21.50
CA GLU A 223 25.91 11.42 20.89
C GLU A 223 25.44 12.70 20.17
N ALA A 224 25.69 13.88 20.76
CA ALA A 224 25.32 15.16 20.17
C ALA A 224 26.08 15.46 18.86
N GLU A 225 27.36 15.11 18.78
CA GLU A 225 28.16 15.29 17.56
C GLU A 225 27.69 14.34 16.45
N LEU A 226 27.45 13.07 16.78
CA LEU A 226 26.92 12.08 15.83
C LEU A 226 25.55 12.53 15.28
N MET A 227 24.64 12.94 16.16
CA MET A 227 23.31 13.40 15.77
C MET A 227 23.36 14.66 14.90
N THR A 228 24.26 15.60 15.21
CA THR A 228 24.48 16.79 14.36
C THR A 228 24.93 16.39 12.96
N ASN A 229 25.82 15.40 12.86
CA ASN A 229 26.30 14.88 11.57
C ASN A 229 25.20 14.17 10.79
N ILE A 230 24.43 13.31 11.46
CA ILE A 230 23.29 12.60 10.88
C ILE A 230 22.25 13.60 10.36
N ASP A 231 21.93 14.64 11.13
CA ASP A 231 20.99 15.67 10.68
C ASP A 231 21.49 16.41 9.45
N ALA A 232 22.79 16.74 9.39
CA ALA A 232 23.39 17.34 8.20
C ALA A 232 23.31 16.41 6.98
N PHE A 233 23.60 15.12 7.16
CA PHE A 233 23.49 14.11 6.11
C PHE A 233 22.05 13.97 5.59
N LYS A 234 21.08 13.84 6.50
CA LYS A 234 19.65 13.77 6.16
C LYS A 234 19.16 15.04 5.47
N ASN A 235 19.65 16.21 5.87
CA ASN A 235 19.33 17.49 5.24
C ASN A 235 19.91 17.59 3.81
N ALA A 236 21.14 17.12 3.60
CA ALA A 236 21.74 17.09 2.27
C ALA A 236 20.98 16.13 1.35
N ASN A 237 20.65 14.92 1.81
CA ASN A 237 19.84 13.96 1.04
C ASN A 237 18.41 14.46 0.81
N ALA A 238 17.79 15.19 1.75
CA ALA A 238 16.47 15.78 1.54
C ALA A 238 16.44 16.76 0.34
N LYS A 239 17.58 17.35 -0.03
CA LYS A 239 17.72 18.24 -1.20
C LYS A 239 18.14 17.51 -2.47
N LYS A 240 18.91 16.42 -2.34
CA LYS A 240 19.70 15.85 -3.43
C LYS A 240 19.28 14.44 -3.84
N ALA A 241 18.68 13.69 -2.93
CA ALA A 241 18.30 12.31 -3.20
C ALA A 241 17.25 12.27 -4.31
N LYS A 242 17.37 11.28 -5.18
CA LYS A 242 16.34 10.93 -6.16
C LYS A 242 15.75 9.61 -5.73
N ILE A 243 14.43 9.53 -5.62
CA ILE A 243 13.78 8.35 -5.10
C ILE A 243 12.64 8.01 -6.04
N ASP A 244 12.76 6.87 -6.71
CA ASP A 244 11.70 6.33 -7.56
C ASP A 244 10.85 5.36 -6.72
N TYR A 245 9.53 5.46 -6.92
CA TYR A 245 8.53 4.61 -6.26
C TYR A 245 7.69 3.89 -7.30
N SER A 246 7.54 2.57 -7.18
CA SER A 246 6.64 1.77 -8.02
C SER A 246 5.85 0.80 -7.16
N ILE A 247 4.59 0.57 -7.54
CA ILE A 247 3.73 -0.38 -6.83
C ILE A 247 4.10 -1.78 -7.32
N LYS A 248 4.48 -2.68 -6.41
CA LYS A 248 4.62 -4.11 -6.69
C LYS A 248 3.25 -4.75 -6.74
N GLU A 249 2.48 -4.54 -5.66
CA GLU A 249 1.14 -5.04 -5.51
C GLU A 249 0.31 -4.14 -4.58
N PHE A 250 -1.00 -4.13 -4.79
CA PHE A 250 -1.95 -3.34 -4.02
C PHE A 250 -3.28 -4.08 -3.89
N TYR A 251 -3.68 -4.32 -2.65
CA TYR A 251 -4.95 -4.92 -2.25
C TYR A 251 -5.67 -4.02 -1.23
N PRO A 252 -6.92 -4.32 -0.85
CA PRO A 252 -7.69 -3.45 0.05
C PRO A 252 -7.05 -3.22 1.42
N GLU A 253 -6.33 -4.23 1.93
CA GLU A 253 -5.74 -4.24 3.26
C GLU A 253 -4.23 -4.48 3.28
N SER A 254 -3.61 -4.75 2.14
CA SER A 254 -2.16 -4.93 2.01
C SER A 254 -1.63 -4.24 0.76
N ALA A 255 -0.35 -3.87 0.78
CA ALA A 255 0.34 -3.37 -0.39
C ALA A 255 1.85 -3.56 -0.24
N THR A 256 2.55 -3.69 -1.36
CA THR A 256 4.02 -3.68 -1.41
C THR A 256 4.48 -2.64 -2.41
N ILE A 257 5.38 -1.76 -1.99
CA ILE A 257 5.97 -0.69 -2.82
C ILE A 257 7.46 -0.95 -2.97
N TYR A 258 7.96 -0.87 -4.19
CA TYR A 258 9.38 -0.76 -4.47
C TYR A 258 9.85 0.69 -4.30
N VAL A 259 10.96 0.87 -3.60
CA VAL A 259 11.64 2.14 -3.39
C VAL A 259 13.07 2.02 -3.90
N LYS A 260 13.44 2.90 -4.84
CA LYS A 260 14.78 2.93 -5.42
C LYS A 260 15.46 4.27 -5.13
N PRO A 261 16.25 4.36 -4.03
CA PRO A 261 16.94 5.57 -3.66
C PRO A 261 18.30 5.72 -4.38
N GLU A 262 18.56 6.92 -4.90
CA GLU A 262 19.90 7.46 -5.13
C GLU A 262 20.21 8.43 -3.99
N THR A 263 21.15 8.06 -3.11
CA THR A 263 21.55 8.82 -1.92
C THR A 263 23.05 9.13 -1.95
N ILE A 264 23.51 9.97 -1.03
CA ILE A 264 24.95 10.16 -0.76
C ILE A 264 25.49 8.87 -0.12
N HIS A 265 26.58 8.34 -0.67
CA HIS A 265 27.31 7.19 -0.10
C HIS A 265 28.54 7.65 0.66
N PHE A 266 28.87 6.97 1.76
CA PHE A 266 30.08 7.27 2.53
C PHE A 266 31.36 6.97 1.73
N ASP A 267 31.35 5.91 0.92
CA ASP A 267 32.48 5.56 0.03
C ASP A 267 32.78 6.62 -1.04
N ASN A 268 31.80 7.48 -1.35
CA ASN A 268 31.98 8.60 -2.28
C ASN A 268 32.53 9.86 -1.60
N LEU A 269 32.77 9.84 -0.29
CA LEU A 269 33.37 10.94 0.45
C LEU A 269 34.89 10.85 0.37
N ASP A 270 35.52 11.92 -0.09
CA ASP A 270 36.99 12.05 -0.12
C ASP A 270 37.51 12.36 1.29
N THR A 271 37.46 11.36 2.16
CA THR A 271 37.92 11.42 3.55
C THR A 271 39.44 11.56 3.63
N ASP A 272 40.17 10.92 2.72
CA ASP A 272 41.63 11.00 2.60
C ASP A 272 42.11 12.45 2.41
N SER A 273 41.43 13.23 1.55
CA SER A 273 41.75 14.65 1.34
C SER A 273 41.49 15.49 2.59
N ILE A 274 40.44 15.18 3.36
CA ILE A 274 40.14 15.87 4.62
C ILE A 274 41.25 15.61 5.65
N ILE A 275 41.66 14.35 5.80
CA ILE A 275 42.73 13.97 6.72
C ILE A 275 44.08 14.56 6.25
N SER A 276 44.37 14.56 4.96
CA SER A 276 45.59 15.17 4.40
C SER A 276 45.65 16.67 4.72
N GLU A 277 44.52 17.38 4.58
CA GLU A 277 44.42 18.80 4.96
C GLU A 277 44.70 19.02 6.46
N PHE A 278 44.22 18.12 7.34
CA PHE A 278 44.53 18.17 8.76
C PHE A 278 46.02 18.00 9.03
N VAL A 279 46.65 17.01 8.38
CA VAL A 279 48.09 16.72 8.54
C VAL A 279 48.92 17.94 8.12
N ASP A 280 48.64 18.50 6.94
CA ASP A 280 49.36 19.67 6.42
C ASP A 280 49.23 20.88 7.34
N LYS A 281 48.02 21.15 7.87
CA LYS A 281 47.78 22.27 8.79
C LYS A 281 48.45 22.09 10.15
N ASN A 282 48.85 20.87 10.51
CA ASN A 282 49.35 20.54 11.84
C ASN A 282 50.73 19.87 11.86
N GLU A 283 51.48 19.98 10.77
CA GLU A 283 52.85 19.46 10.68
C GLU A 283 53.71 19.95 11.86
N GLY A 284 54.40 19.01 12.51
CA GLY A 284 55.29 19.29 13.63
C GLY A 284 54.60 19.70 14.95
N LYS A 285 53.27 19.75 15.02
CA LYS A 285 52.53 20.13 16.25
C LYS A 285 52.30 18.98 17.23
N TYR A 286 52.46 17.74 16.78
CA TYR A 286 52.21 16.55 17.57
C TYR A 286 53.50 15.78 17.84
N SER A 287 53.71 15.42 19.11
CA SER A 287 54.75 14.48 19.53
C SER A 287 54.17 13.11 19.93
N ASP A 288 52.85 13.02 20.02
CA ASP A 288 52.09 11.83 20.41
C ASP A 288 51.19 11.43 19.24
N TYR A 289 51.34 10.19 18.79
CA TYR A 289 50.65 9.66 17.62
C TYR A 289 49.15 9.48 17.87
N GLU A 290 48.77 8.92 19.02
CA GLU A 290 47.37 8.65 19.36
C GLU A 290 46.56 9.94 19.48
N LYS A 291 47.16 10.98 20.05
CA LYS A 291 46.57 12.32 20.09
C LYS A 291 46.41 12.92 18.69
N ALA A 292 47.38 12.73 17.80
CA ALA A 292 47.28 13.21 16.42
C ALA A 292 46.12 12.55 15.67
N GLU A 293 45.99 11.22 15.80
CA GLU A 293 44.88 10.47 15.20
C GLU A 293 43.51 10.85 15.80
N THR A 294 43.44 11.01 17.13
CA THR A 294 42.21 11.47 17.81
C THR A 294 41.75 12.83 17.29
N ASP A 295 42.67 13.79 17.17
CA ASP A 295 42.35 15.14 16.68
C ASP A 295 42.04 15.13 15.17
N ALA A 296 42.65 14.23 14.38
CA ALA A 296 42.38 14.07 12.95
C ALA A 296 40.98 13.50 12.69
N GLU A 297 40.61 12.44 13.41
CA GLU A 297 39.26 11.85 13.35
C GLU A 297 38.18 12.85 13.81
N LYS A 298 38.46 13.62 14.85
CA LYS A 298 37.58 14.71 15.26
C LYS A 298 37.42 15.76 14.16
N TYR A 299 38.53 16.18 13.52
CA TYR A 299 38.49 17.12 12.40
C TYR A 299 37.67 16.56 11.23
N LEU A 300 37.83 15.26 10.91
CA LEU A 300 37.02 14.60 9.90
C LEU A 300 35.53 14.73 10.19
N LEU A 301 35.09 14.37 11.40
CA LEU A 301 33.69 14.49 11.82
C LEU A 301 33.17 15.93 11.64
N GLU A 302 33.98 16.93 12.02
CA GLU A 302 33.63 18.35 11.87
C GLU A 302 33.50 18.79 10.40
N GLN A 303 34.26 18.19 9.47
CA GLN A 303 34.25 18.56 8.05
C GLN A 303 33.18 17.81 7.23
N LEU A 304 32.77 16.61 7.64
CA LEU A 304 31.78 15.77 6.94
C LEU A 304 30.51 16.53 6.48
N PRO A 305 29.85 17.36 7.34
CA PRO A 305 28.66 18.11 6.94
C PRO A 305 28.84 18.95 5.67
N SER A 306 30.01 19.58 5.50
CA SER A 306 30.30 20.41 4.32
C SER A 306 30.44 19.57 3.04
N LYS A 307 30.92 18.33 3.18
CA LYS A 307 31.14 17.43 2.04
C LYS A 307 29.84 16.85 1.54
N TYR A 308 28.91 16.48 2.41
CA TYR A 308 27.58 15.96 2.02
C TYR A 308 26.88 16.86 0.99
N GLU A 309 26.95 18.18 1.15
CA GLU A 309 26.33 19.14 0.23
C GLU A 309 26.97 19.10 -1.17
N THR A 310 28.24 18.71 -1.29
CA THR A 310 28.98 18.65 -2.57
C THR A 310 29.06 17.26 -3.20
N THR A 311 28.92 16.19 -2.41
CA THR A 311 29.07 14.79 -2.89
C THR A 311 27.92 14.37 -3.79
N SER A 312 28.19 13.76 -4.94
CA SER A 312 27.12 13.26 -5.81
C SER A 312 26.31 12.14 -5.15
N VAL A 313 25.05 12.02 -5.53
CA VAL A 313 24.22 10.86 -5.19
C VAL A 313 24.42 9.74 -6.21
N SER A 314 24.28 8.49 -5.78
CA SER A 314 24.32 7.31 -6.64
C SER A 314 23.37 6.24 -6.11
N SER A 315 22.99 5.30 -6.97
CA SER A 315 22.31 4.07 -6.54
C SER A 315 23.22 3.22 -5.68
N ASN A 316 22.65 2.38 -4.81
CA ASN A 316 23.40 1.32 -4.15
C ASN A 316 23.63 0.16 -5.13
N ASP A 317 24.90 -0.22 -5.34
CA ASP A 317 25.31 -1.30 -6.25
C ASP A 317 24.89 -2.70 -5.75
N SER A 318 24.54 -2.83 -4.46
CA SER A 318 24.23 -4.12 -3.81
C SER A 318 22.83 -4.65 -4.11
N PHE A 319 21.94 -3.85 -4.70
CA PHE A 319 20.57 -4.26 -5.07
C PHE A 319 20.32 -3.98 -6.55
N SER A 320 20.58 -4.98 -7.40
CA SER A 320 20.19 -4.95 -8.81
C SER A 320 18.78 -5.53 -8.96
N GLY A 321 17.81 -4.69 -9.33
CA GLY A 321 16.40 -5.09 -9.44
C GLY A 321 15.42 -3.91 -9.47
N GLU A 322 14.19 -4.17 -9.06
CA GLU A 322 13.06 -3.22 -9.09
C GLU A 322 13.09 -2.19 -7.94
N GLY A 323 13.87 -2.46 -6.89
CA GLY A 323 14.06 -1.58 -5.73
C GLY A 323 13.97 -2.36 -4.42
N TYR A 324 13.97 -1.65 -3.29
CA TYR A 324 13.68 -2.23 -1.98
C TYR A 324 12.17 -2.25 -1.75
N GLU A 325 11.64 -3.42 -1.42
CA GLU A 325 10.27 -3.62 -0.96
C GLU A 325 10.04 -2.97 0.41
N ILE A 326 8.95 -2.23 0.51
CA ILE A 326 8.28 -1.81 1.75
C ILE A 326 6.89 -2.45 1.75
N HIS A 327 6.60 -3.23 2.80
CA HIS A 327 5.30 -3.86 2.99
C HIS A 327 4.40 -2.99 3.86
N PHE A 328 3.12 -2.95 3.51
CA PHE A 328 2.08 -2.20 4.20
C PHE A 328 0.92 -3.11 4.58
N THR A 329 0.36 -2.88 5.75
CA THR A 329 -0.90 -3.48 6.20
C THR A 329 -1.83 -2.41 6.70
N LYS A 330 -3.12 -2.52 6.38
CA LYS A 330 -4.12 -1.56 6.80
C LYS A 330 -4.66 -1.92 8.19
N GLU A 331 -4.44 -1.06 9.16
CA GLU A 331 -4.93 -1.20 10.53
C GLU A 331 -5.84 -0.01 10.85
N ASN A 332 -7.10 -0.26 11.21
CA ASN A 332 -8.09 0.77 11.58
C ASN A 332 -8.23 1.90 10.54
N GLY A 333 -8.20 1.55 9.26
CA GLY A 333 -8.33 2.48 8.14
C GLY A 333 -7.05 3.25 7.77
N LYS A 334 -5.95 3.03 8.49
CA LYS A 334 -4.63 3.62 8.23
C LYS A 334 -3.64 2.56 7.76
N TRP A 335 -2.62 2.96 7.02
CA TRP A 335 -1.56 2.10 6.54
C TRP A 335 -0.40 2.07 7.52
N LYS A 336 -0.04 0.88 7.96
CA LYS A 336 1.13 0.61 8.78
C LYS A 336 2.24 0.06 7.89
N VAL A 337 3.42 0.65 7.99
CA VAL A 337 4.65 0.13 7.40
C VAL A 337 5.17 -0.99 8.28
N ASP A 338 5.51 -2.13 7.68
CA ASP A 338 6.26 -3.16 8.39
C ASP A 338 7.70 -2.69 8.63
N THR A 339 7.97 -2.32 9.88
CA THR A 339 9.30 -1.90 10.36
C THR A 339 9.99 -2.96 11.21
N SER A 340 9.44 -4.18 11.24
CA SER A 340 9.94 -5.29 12.05
C SER A 340 11.39 -5.67 11.71
N ASP A 341 12.19 -6.02 12.72
CA ASP A 341 13.52 -6.62 12.55
C ASP A 341 13.37 -8.15 12.46
N SER A 342 12.81 -8.61 11.34
CA SER A 342 12.61 -10.02 11.01
C SER A 342 13.43 -10.42 9.78
N SER A 343 13.68 -11.71 9.58
CA SER A 343 14.32 -12.22 8.35
C SER A 343 13.47 -11.93 7.12
N ASP A 344 12.16 -11.91 7.29
CA ASP A 344 11.18 -11.79 6.21
C ASP A 344 11.07 -10.32 5.75
N ASN A 345 11.50 -9.37 6.58
CA ASN A 345 11.58 -7.94 6.26
C ASN A 345 13.02 -7.46 5.97
N TYR A 346 13.85 -8.34 5.37
CA TYR A 346 15.24 -8.02 5.02
C TYR A 346 15.37 -6.85 4.04
N SER A 347 14.40 -6.69 3.14
CA SER A 347 14.38 -5.60 2.17
C SER A 347 14.32 -4.23 2.86
N PHE A 348 13.41 -4.04 3.83
CA PHE A 348 13.31 -2.79 4.59
C PHE A 348 14.57 -2.52 5.42
N LYS A 349 15.21 -3.57 5.96
CA LYS A 349 16.50 -3.45 6.64
C LYS A 349 17.60 -2.92 5.71
N SER A 350 17.62 -3.39 4.47
CA SER A 350 18.57 -2.94 3.45
C SER A 350 18.26 -1.52 2.97
N LEU A 351 16.97 -1.16 2.87
CA LEU A 351 16.54 0.21 2.61
C LEU A 351 17.07 1.20 3.65
N LYS A 352 16.99 0.85 4.95
CA LYS A 352 17.57 1.68 6.01
C LYS A 352 19.06 1.94 5.78
N LYS A 353 19.83 0.93 5.38
CA LYS A 353 21.27 1.08 5.07
C LYS A 353 21.52 2.02 3.90
N ALA A 354 20.74 1.92 2.82
CA ALA A 354 20.83 2.83 1.68
C ALA A 354 20.59 4.30 2.10
N PHE A 355 19.65 4.54 3.02
CA PHE A 355 19.40 5.87 3.60
C PHE A 355 20.42 6.30 4.67
N MET A 356 21.31 5.40 5.10
CA MET A 356 22.47 5.72 5.93
C MET A 356 23.74 5.92 5.08
N GLY A 357 23.62 5.92 3.75
CA GLY A 357 24.74 6.05 2.82
C GLY A 357 25.63 4.82 2.74
N ASP A 358 25.04 3.65 2.98
CA ASP A 358 25.68 2.33 2.91
C ASP A 358 26.90 2.17 3.81
N ILE A 359 26.94 2.99 4.87
CA ILE A 359 27.89 2.86 5.97
C ILE A 359 27.84 1.46 6.59
N ASN A 360 29.01 0.92 6.93
CA ASN A 360 29.14 -0.44 7.40
C ASN A 360 28.49 -0.59 8.78
N SER A 361 27.35 -1.28 8.81
CA SER A 361 26.57 -1.53 10.03
C SER A 361 27.12 -2.65 10.91
#